data_AF-A0A6A4GZ83-F1
#
_entry.id   AF-A0A6A4GZ83-F1
#
_cell.length_a   1.000
_cell.length_b   1.000
_cell.length_c   1.000
_cell.angle_alpha   90.00
_cell.angle_beta   90.00
_cell.angle_gamma   90.00
#
_symmetry.space_group_name_H-M   'P 1'
#
loop_
_entity.id
_entity.type
_entity.pdbx_description
1 polymer ?
#
loop_
_entity_poly.entity_id
_entity_poly.type
_entity_poly.pdbx_seq_one_letter_code
_entity_poly.pdbx_strand_id
1 'polypeptide(L)'
;MGMEYVAPNGVFSAPHSLLLVVEGSGMRNAQGLYNDGLVFGTCVNNGETTWTYNQGVILSGLGALYVATGNETLLSQAEITIDASIKNLTENGILKESCDDVVVEGTPCDTDQQIFKGIWLKHLQYFLTFAQRPELVSKYSDFIGTQSEAVLNIATDPQLDIGSVWYGTNEVSVIVSL
;
A
#
# COMPACT_ATOMS: atom_id res chain seq x y z
N MET A 1 38.33 -3.32 -17.14
CA MET A 1 39.06 -3.23 -15.86
C MET A 1 38.02 -2.84 -14.81
N GLY A 2 37.28 -3.84 -14.32
CA GLY A 2 36.22 -3.65 -13.34
C GLY A 2 36.83 -3.69 -11.95
N MET A 3 36.44 -2.74 -11.09
CA MET A 3 36.78 -2.80 -9.67
C MET A 3 35.65 -3.50 -8.94
N GLU A 4 35.89 -4.76 -8.59
CA GLU A 4 35.10 -5.52 -7.63
C GLU A 4 35.47 -5.00 -6.23
N TYR A 5 34.48 -4.51 -5.48
CA TYR A 5 34.68 -4.06 -4.11
C TYR A 5 34.17 -5.14 -3.16
N VAL A 6 35.08 -5.76 -2.42
CA VAL A 6 34.77 -6.74 -1.37
C VAL A 6 34.81 -6.02 -0.03
N ALA A 7 33.67 -5.92 0.67
CA ALA A 7 33.61 -5.31 2.00
C ALA A 7 34.10 -6.31 3.07
N PRO A 8 35.00 -5.93 4.00
CA PRO A 8 35.64 -6.91 4.89
C PRO A 8 34.79 -7.45 6.05
N ASN A 9 33.56 -6.96 6.29
CA ASN A 9 32.87 -7.17 7.57
C ASN A 9 31.38 -7.60 7.49
N GLY A 10 30.97 -8.30 6.43
CA GLY A 10 29.66 -9.00 6.43
C GLY A 10 28.40 -8.13 6.45
N VAL A 11 28.51 -6.82 6.17
CA VAL A 11 27.33 -5.97 5.95
C VAL A 11 26.88 -6.15 4.51
N PHE A 12 25.66 -6.67 4.34
CA PHE A 12 25.02 -6.89 3.06
C PHE A 12 25.01 -5.59 2.23
N SER A 13 25.69 -5.56 1.09
CA SER A 13 25.66 -4.43 0.16
C SER A 13 24.40 -4.45 -0.72
N ALA A 14 23.22 -4.50 -0.10
CA ALA A 14 21.93 -4.37 -0.79
C ALA A 14 21.42 -2.94 -1.09
N PRO A 15 22.09 -1.80 -0.76
CA PRO A 15 21.39 -0.52 -0.73
C PRO A 15 21.08 0.06 -2.11
N HIS A 16 21.67 -0.44 -3.20
CA HIS A 16 21.41 0.06 -4.55
C HIS A 16 20.31 -0.71 -5.28
N SER A 17 20.18 -2.01 -5.06
CA SER A 17 19.35 -2.87 -5.91
C SER A 17 17.85 -2.68 -5.65
N LEU A 18 17.43 -2.52 -4.39
CA LEU A 18 16.01 -2.44 -4.07
C LEU A 18 15.42 -1.04 -4.37
N LEU A 19 16.19 0.04 -4.18
CA LEU A 19 15.77 1.36 -4.61
C LEU A 19 15.71 1.46 -6.15
N LEU A 20 16.67 0.86 -6.86
CA LEU A 20 16.59 0.71 -8.33
C LEU A 20 15.38 -0.11 -8.78
N VAL A 21 14.93 -1.11 -8.01
CA VAL A 21 13.70 -1.85 -8.35
C VAL A 21 12.45 -1.01 -8.08
N VAL A 22 12.42 -0.21 -7.01
CA VAL A 22 11.22 0.58 -6.66
C VAL A 22 11.10 1.88 -7.47
N GLU A 23 12.19 2.59 -7.70
CA GLU A 23 12.21 3.83 -8.51
C GLU A 23 12.57 3.56 -9.98
N GLY A 24 13.49 2.63 -10.24
CA GLY A 24 14.01 2.35 -11.58
C GLY A 24 13.21 1.34 -12.39
N SER A 25 12.24 0.64 -11.79
CA SER A 25 11.33 -0.26 -12.56
C SER A 25 10.38 0.50 -13.48
N GLY A 26 10.09 1.77 -13.19
CA GLY A 26 9.06 2.52 -13.91
C GLY A 26 7.63 2.12 -13.56
N MET A 27 7.41 1.26 -12.55
CA MET A 27 6.06 0.82 -12.15
C MET A 27 5.23 1.92 -11.47
N ARG A 28 5.86 3.00 -10.98
CA ARG A 28 5.13 4.15 -10.44
C ARG A 28 4.64 5.05 -11.57
N ASN A 29 3.34 5.29 -11.64
CA ASN A 29 2.73 6.20 -12.61
C ASN A 29 2.78 7.67 -12.18
N ALA A 30 2.26 8.55 -13.03
CA ALA A 30 2.25 10.00 -12.83
C ALA A 30 1.40 10.45 -11.62
N GLN A 31 0.49 9.61 -11.13
CA GLN A 31 -0.32 9.86 -9.94
C GLN A 31 0.42 9.53 -8.65
N GLY A 32 1.62 8.94 -8.73
CA GLY A 32 2.39 8.50 -7.57
C GLY A 32 2.03 7.09 -7.08
N LEU A 33 1.27 6.32 -7.87
CA LEU A 33 0.83 4.96 -7.55
C LEU A 33 1.58 3.92 -8.37
N TYR A 34 1.76 2.73 -7.81
CA TYR A 34 2.34 1.57 -8.47
C TYR A 34 1.27 0.75 -9.17
N ASN A 35 1.43 0.58 -10.48
CA ASN A 35 0.64 -0.34 -11.28
C ASN A 35 1.02 -1.80 -10.97
N ASP A 36 0.16 -2.73 -11.42
CA ASP A 36 0.26 -4.16 -11.09
C ASP A 36 1.59 -4.82 -11.49
N GLY A 37 2.20 -4.36 -12.59
CA GLY A 37 3.48 -4.92 -12.98
C GLY A 37 4.09 -4.33 -14.25
N LEU A 38 4.95 -5.14 -14.85
CA LEU A 38 5.66 -4.82 -16.08
C LEU A 38 5.27 -5.80 -17.19
N VAL A 39 5.18 -5.31 -18.42
CA VAL A 39 5.02 -6.14 -19.62
C VAL A 39 6.27 -7.00 -19.79
N PHE A 40 6.08 -8.32 -19.87
CA PHE A 40 7.17 -9.28 -20.05
C PHE A 40 7.93 -9.01 -21.35
N GLY A 41 9.25 -9.00 -21.28
CA GLY A 41 10.15 -8.78 -22.42
C GLY A 41 10.48 -7.32 -22.72
N THR A 42 9.59 -6.37 -22.41
CA THR A 42 9.88 -4.92 -22.55
C THR A 42 10.22 -4.23 -21.24
N CYS A 43 9.82 -4.82 -20.10
CA CYS A 43 9.97 -4.23 -18.76
C CYS A 43 9.35 -2.83 -18.65
N VAL A 44 8.34 -2.54 -19.48
CA VAL A 44 7.56 -1.30 -19.42
C VAL A 44 6.38 -1.50 -18.48
N ASN A 45 6.03 -0.47 -17.73
CA ASN A 45 4.82 -0.44 -16.90
C ASN A 45 3.60 -0.92 -17.68
N ASN A 46 2.87 -1.91 -17.14
CA ASN A 46 1.69 -2.47 -17.79
C ASN A 46 0.48 -1.51 -17.79
N GLY A 47 0.51 -0.46 -16.96
CA GLY A 47 -0.57 0.52 -16.84
C GLY A 47 -1.85 -0.05 -16.23
N GLU A 48 -1.79 -1.24 -15.65
CA GLU A 48 -2.94 -1.94 -15.08
C GLU A 48 -3.29 -1.42 -13.68
N THR A 49 -4.30 -2.03 -13.05
CA THR A 49 -4.88 -1.58 -11.79
C THR A 49 -3.84 -1.28 -10.72
N THR A 50 -3.98 -0.13 -10.08
CA THR A 50 -3.21 0.26 -8.90
C THR A 50 -3.92 -0.26 -7.64
N TRP A 51 -3.69 -1.51 -7.28
CA TRP A 51 -4.25 -2.11 -6.06
C TRP A 51 -3.67 -1.48 -4.80
N THR A 52 -4.45 -1.42 -3.70
CA THR A 52 -3.91 -0.83 -2.46
C THR A 52 -2.73 -1.63 -1.93
N TYR A 53 -2.74 -2.96 -1.99
CA TYR A 53 -1.63 -3.77 -1.43
C TYR A 53 -0.28 -3.48 -2.10
N ASN A 54 -0.25 -3.23 -3.42
CA ASN A 54 0.95 -2.85 -4.17
C ASN A 54 1.61 -1.63 -3.54
N GLN A 55 0.79 -0.66 -3.15
CA GLN A 55 1.28 0.56 -2.51
C GLN A 55 1.83 0.23 -1.14
N GLY A 56 1.05 -0.50 -0.34
CA GLY A 56 1.38 -0.86 1.04
C GLY A 56 2.71 -1.58 1.18
N VAL A 57 2.92 -2.69 0.45
CA VAL A 57 4.15 -3.48 0.56
C VAL A 57 5.39 -2.64 0.26
N ILE A 58 5.30 -1.74 -0.73
CA ILE A 58 6.38 -0.80 -1.07
C ILE A 58 6.65 0.21 0.05
N LEU A 59 5.62 0.73 0.74
CA LEU A 59 5.82 1.66 1.87
C LEU A 59 6.74 1.07 2.93
N SER A 60 6.42 -0.14 3.38
CA SER A 60 7.21 -0.80 4.41
C SER A 60 8.63 -1.14 3.93
N GLY A 61 8.80 -1.47 2.63
CA GLY A 61 10.10 -1.71 2.01
C GLY A 61 10.96 -0.45 1.98
N LEU A 62 10.39 0.70 1.63
CA LEU A 62 11.04 2.00 1.69
C LEU A 62 11.45 2.36 3.14
N GLY A 63 10.57 2.11 4.11
CA GLY A 63 10.88 2.30 5.54
C GLY A 63 12.03 1.41 6.02
N ALA A 64 12.03 0.13 5.66
CA ALA A 64 13.11 -0.80 6.00
C ALA A 64 14.44 -0.40 5.33
N LEU A 65 14.40 0.05 4.06
CA LEU A 65 15.58 0.59 3.37
C LEU A 65 16.10 1.87 4.03
N TYR A 66 15.21 2.74 4.51
CA TYR A 66 15.61 3.93 5.25
C TYR A 66 16.36 3.54 6.52
N VAL A 67 15.86 2.58 7.29
CA VAL A 67 16.56 2.06 8.48
C VAL A 67 17.93 1.48 8.12
N ALA A 68 18.05 0.79 6.98
CA ALA A 68 19.29 0.17 6.56
C ALA A 68 20.33 1.15 6.00
N THR A 69 19.89 2.26 5.39
CA THR A 69 20.78 3.14 4.61
C THR A 69 20.92 4.55 5.19
N GLY A 70 19.99 4.98 6.03
CA GLY A 70 19.87 6.37 6.49
C GLY A 70 19.46 7.36 5.40
N ASN A 71 19.03 6.90 4.21
CA ASN A 71 18.65 7.80 3.13
C ASN A 71 17.23 8.37 3.33
N GLU A 72 17.15 9.63 3.77
CA GLU A 72 15.89 10.37 4.00
C GLU A 72 15.00 10.46 2.76
N THR A 73 15.56 10.42 1.54
CA THR A 73 14.73 10.52 0.33
C THR A 73 13.72 9.39 0.23
N LEU A 74 14.01 8.23 0.84
CA LEU A 74 13.11 7.08 0.89
C LEU A 74 11.82 7.38 1.66
N LEU A 75 11.89 8.20 2.71
CA LEU A 75 10.71 8.63 3.45
C LEU A 75 9.84 9.53 2.58
N SER A 76 10.45 10.48 1.87
CA SER A 76 9.74 11.35 0.91
C SER A 76 9.08 10.54 -0.21
N GLN A 77 9.73 9.48 -0.70
CA GLN A 77 9.14 8.59 -1.71
C GLN A 77 7.95 7.79 -1.19
N ALA A 78 7.99 7.39 0.09
CA ALA A 78 6.86 6.73 0.72
C ALA A 78 5.69 7.70 0.89
N GLU A 79 5.94 8.93 1.35
CA GLU A 79 4.90 9.96 1.48
C GLU A 79 4.19 10.25 0.16
N ILE A 80 4.91 10.34 -0.96
CA ILE A 80 4.29 10.49 -2.31
C ILE A 80 3.26 9.39 -2.56
N THR A 81 3.60 8.15 -2.20
CA THR A 81 2.74 6.98 -2.43
C THR A 81 1.57 6.93 -1.45
N ILE A 82 1.78 7.31 -0.17
CA ILE A 82 0.73 7.39 0.85
C ILE A 82 -0.29 8.46 0.44
N ASP A 83 0.19 9.66 0.13
CA ASP A 83 -0.66 10.80 -0.25
C ASP A 83 -1.42 10.50 -1.54
N ALA A 84 -0.78 9.82 -2.51
CA ALA A 84 -1.43 9.33 -3.72
C ALA A 84 -2.51 8.27 -3.44
N SER A 85 -2.26 7.35 -2.52
CA SER A 85 -3.24 6.31 -2.13
C SER A 85 -4.46 6.96 -1.48
N ILE A 86 -4.26 7.86 -0.52
CA ILE A 86 -5.34 8.58 0.16
C ILE A 86 -6.18 9.37 -0.86
N LYS A 87 -5.52 10.03 -1.81
CA LYS A 87 -6.20 10.86 -2.82
C LYS A 87 -7.00 10.05 -3.85
N ASN A 88 -6.46 8.93 -4.32
CA ASN A 88 -6.98 8.26 -5.54
C ASN A 88 -7.59 6.89 -5.28
N LEU A 89 -7.29 6.24 -4.14
CA LEU A 89 -7.75 4.89 -3.79
C LEU A 89 -8.72 4.91 -2.62
N THR A 90 -9.49 6.00 -2.50
CA THR A 90 -10.51 6.15 -1.46
C THR A 90 -11.85 6.57 -2.04
N GLU A 91 -12.91 6.16 -1.37
CA GLU A 91 -14.27 6.66 -1.53
C GLU A 91 -14.75 7.20 -0.18
N ASN A 92 -15.17 8.48 -0.15
CA ASN A 92 -15.53 9.19 1.08
C ASN A 92 -14.44 9.16 2.17
N GLY A 93 -13.17 9.15 1.77
CA GLY A 93 -12.03 9.09 2.69
C GLY A 93 -11.72 7.69 3.23
N ILE A 94 -12.41 6.65 2.74
CA ILE A 94 -12.19 5.25 3.13
C ILE A 94 -11.55 4.50 1.96
N LEU A 95 -10.57 3.63 2.23
CA LEU A 95 -9.91 2.81 1.21
C LEU A 95 -10.94 1.98 0.42
N LYS A 96 -10.76 1.95 -0.88
CA LYS A 96 -11.62 1.23 -1.83
C LYS A 96 -10.77 0.57 -2.91
N GLU A 97 -11.03 -0.72 -3.16
CA GLU A 97 -10.51 -1.38 -4.35
C GLU A 97 -11.35 -1.08 -5.59
N SER A 98 -10.76 -1.23 -6.78
CA SER A 98 -11.47 -0.99 -8.04
C SER A 98 -12.69 -1.91 -8.27
N CYS A 99 -12.75 -3.05 -7.58
CA CYS A 99 -13.83 -4.03 -7.63
C CYS A 99 -14.81 -3.95 -6.44
N ASP A 100 -14.57 -3.06 -5.47
CA ASP A 100 -15.24 -3.06 -4.16
C ASP A 100 -16.66 -2.45 -4.17
N ASP A 101 -17.28 -2.28 -5.34
CA ASP A 101 -18.58 -1.62 -5.46
C ASP A 101 -19.67 -2.29 -4.60
N VAL A 102 -20.56 -1.47 -4.03
CA VAL A 102 -21.76 -1.95 -3.31
C VAL A 102 -22.70 -2.58 -4.35
N VAL A 103 -22.56 -3.88 -4.58
CA VAL A 103 -23.34 -4.60 -5.59
C VAL A 103 -24.40 -5.49 -4.96
N VAL A 104 -25.64 -5.36 -5.43
CA VAL A 104 -26.70 -6.37 -5.22
C VAL A 104 -26.56 -7.49 -6.28
N GLU A 105 -26.10 -7.11 -7.47
CA GLU A 105 -25.81 -8.01 -8.59
C GLU A 105 -24.49 -7.58 -9.25
N GLY A 106 -23.61 -8.53 -9.55
CA GLY A 106 -22.26 -8.29 -10.07
C GLY A 106 -21.25 -9.32 -9.55
N THR A 107 -20.00 -9.20 -9.98
CA THR A 107 -18.90 -10.02 -9.44
C THR A 107 -18.21 -9.21 -8.34
N PRO A 108 -18.29 -9.64 -7.07
CA PRO A 108 -17.54 -8.98 -5.99
C PRO A 108 -16.03 -9.18 -6.20
N CYS A 109 -15.23 -8.38 -5.50
CA CYS A 109 -13.81 -8.65 -5.36
C CYS A 109 -13.55 -10.11 -4.97
N ASP A 110 -12.53 -10.71 -5.56
CA ASP A 110 -12.09 -12.06 -5.18
C ASP A 110 -11.43 -12.09 -3.79
N THR A 111 -11.07 -13.28 -3.32
CA THR A 111 -10.54 -13.48 -1.97
C THR A 111 -9.21 -12.76 -1.73
N ASP A 112 -8.39 -12.56 -2.76
CA ASP A 112 -7.13 -11.82 -2.65
C ASP A 112 -7.45 -10.32 -2.51
N GLN A 113 -8.31 -9.81 -3.39
CA GLN A 113 -8.66 -8.39 -3.44
C GLN A 113 -9.32 -7.90 -2.14
N GLN A 114 -10.11 -8.73 -1.47
CA GLN A 114 -10.77 -8.37 -0.21
C GLN A 114 -9.80 -8.07 0.94
N ILE A 115 -8.57 -8.61 0.93
CA ILE A 115 -7.60 -8.40 2.01
C ILE A 115 -6.63 -7.24 1.76
N PHE A 116 -6.60 -6.69 0.54
CA PHE A 116 -5.59 -5.72 0.10
C PHE A 116 -5.55 -4.45 0.96
N LYS A 117 -6.71 -3.90 1.33
CA LYS A 117 -6.79 -2.70 2.17
C LYS A 117 -6.22 -2.92 3.58
N GLY A 118 -6.46 -4.12 4.14
CA GLY A 118 -5.87 -4.53 5.40
C GLY A 118 -4.34 -4.64 5.31
N ILE A 119 -3.83 -5.19 4.21
CA ILE A 119 -2.39 -5.21 3.92
C ILE A 119 -1.84 -3.78 3.84
N TRP A 120 -2.51 -2.87 3.14
CA TRP A 120 -2.08 -1.48 3.05
C TRP A 120 -1.94 -0.83 4.45
N LEU A 121 -2.96 -0.95 5.30
CA LEU A 121 -2.94 -0.38 6.66
C LEU A 121 -1.82 -0.98 7.52
N LYS A 122 -1.64 -2.30 7.47
CA LYS A 122 -0.58 -2.99 8.20
C LYS A 122 0.81 -2.52 7.76
N HIS A 123 1.01 -2.35 6.46
CA HIS A 123 2.30 -1.90 5.94
C HIS A 123 2.55 -0.39 6.14
N LEU A 124 1.49 0.44 6.19
CA LEU A 124 1.61 1.82 6.66
C LEU A 124 2.10 1.86 8.12
N GLN A 125 1.55 1.01 8.99
CA GLN A 125 2.02 0.91 10.38
C GLN A 125 3.50 0.51 10.45
N TYR A 126 3.95 -0.46 9.65
CA TYR A 126 5.37 -0.81 9.57
C TYR A 126 6.22 0.37 9.09
N PHE A 127 5.81 1.06 8.04
CA PHE A 127 6.53 2.25 7.57
C PHE A 127 6.68 3.32 8.67
N LEU A 128 5.59 3.67 9.36
CA LEU A 128 5.62 4.66 10.45
C LEU A 128 6.53 4.23 11.60
N THR A 129 6.52 2.93 11.92
CA THR A 129 7.41 2.33 12.93
C THR A 129 8.87 2.44 12.52
N PHE A 130 9.21 2.16 11.26
CA PHE A 130 10.58 2.24 10.75
C PHE A 130 11.08 3.69 10.64
N ALA A 131 10.23 4.61 10.19
CA ALA A 131 10.58 6.01 10.03
C ALA A 131 10.95 6.67 11.37
N GLN A 132 10.28 6.28 12.47
CA GLN A 132 10.45 6.90 13.80
C GLN A 132 10.33 8.43 13.73
N ARG A 133 9.32 8.90 13.00
CA ARG A 133 9.02 10.30 12.73
C ARG A 133 7.65 10.67 13.31
N PRO A 134 7.59 11.34 14.48
CA PRO A 134 6.33 11.73 15.10
C PRO A 134 5.44 12.59 14.19
N GLU A 135 6.03 13.41 13.32
CA GLU A 135 5.32 14.24 12.36
C GLU A 135 4.60 13.42 11.29
N LEU A 136 5.17 12.29 10.85
CA LEU A 136 4.49 11.39 9.91
C LEU A 136 3.33 10.66 10.60
N VAL A 137 3.52 10.26 11.86
CA VAL A 137 2.44 9.67 12.66
C VAL A 137 1.29 10.67 12.80
N SER A 138 1.60 11.93 13.13
CA SER A 138 0.59 12.99 13.24
C SER A 138 -0.08 13.32 11.91
N LYS A 139 0.64 13.26 10.78
CA LYS A 139 0.09 13.54 9.45
C LYS A 139 -0.96 12.50 9.04
N TYR A 140 -0.77 11.24 9.42
CA TYR A 140 -1.60 10.13 8.94
C TYR A 140 -2.54 9.52 10.00
N SER A 141 -2.49 9.99 11.25
CA SER A 141 -3.31 9.46 12.35
C SER A 141 -4.80 9.56 12.08
N ASP A 142 -5.26 10.69 11.56
CA ASP A 142 -6.68 10.92 11.32
C ASP A 142 -7.21 9.96 10.26
N PHE A 143 -6.45 9.78 9.17
CA PHE A 143 -6.81 8.82 8.12
C PHE A 143 -6.90 7.38 8.64
N ILE A 144 -5.93 6.94 9.45
CA ILE A 144 -5.93 5.62 10.09
C ILE A 144 -7.16 5.49 11.01
N GLY A 145 -7.48 6.52 11.78
CA GLY A 145 -8.67 6.59 12.63
C GLY A 145 -9.96 6.42 11.83
N THR A 146 -10.10 7.16 10.72
CA THR A 146 -11.25 7.05 9.81
C THR A 146 -11.39 5.63 9.25
N GLN A 147 -10.30 4.97 8.86
CA GLN A 147 -10.37 3.57 8.41
C GLN A 147 -10.85 2.64 9.53
N SER A 148 -10.31 2.81 10.74
CA SER A 148 -10.69 1.99 11.89
C SER A 148 -12.17 2.15 12.23
N GLU A 149 -12.69 3.37 12.21
CA GLU A 149 -14.11 3.64 12.47
C GLU A 149 -15.01 3.03 11.40
N ALA A 150 -14.63 3.11 10.13
CA ALA A 150 -15.36 2.50 9.04
C ALA A 150 -15.39 0.97 9.14
N VAL A 151 -14.24 0.33 9.42
CA VAL A 151 -14.20 -1.13 9.61
C VAL A 151 -15.12 -1.55 10.75
N LEU A 152 -15.04 -0.87 11.91
CA LEU A 152 -15.78 -1.26 13.10
C LEU A 152 -17.29 -0.98 13.01
N ASN A 153 -17.68 0.14 12.41
CA ASN A 153 -19.07 0.60 12.43
C ASN A 153 -19.86 0.33 11.15
N ILE A 154 -19.16 0.05 10.03
CA ILE A 154 -19.77 -0.17 8.71
C ILE A 154 -19.49 -1.59 8.23
N ALA A 155 -18.22 -2.01 8.22
CA ALA A 155 -17.83 -3.26 7.58
C ALA A 155 -18.04 -4.50 8.47
N THR A 156 -18.10 -4.33 9.79
CA THR A 156 -18.24 -5.43 10.75
C THR A 156 -19.71 -5.71 11.03
N ASP A 157 -20.12 -6.97 10.86
CA ASP A 157 -21.49 -7.41 11.14
C ASP A 157 -21.70 -7.83 12.61
N PRO A 158 -22.92 -8.19 13.04
CA PRO A 158 -23.19 -8.66 14.40
C PRO A 158 -22.48 -9.97 14.79
N GLN A 159 -21.96 -10.73 13.82
CA GLN A 159 -21.18 -11.97 14.02
C GLN A 159 -19.68 -11.69 14.13
N LEU A 160 -19.27 -10.42 13.96
CA LEU A 160 -17.88 -9.95 13.91
C LEU A 160 -17.14 -10.33 12.62
N ASP A 161 -17.89 -10.68 11.56
CA ASP A 161 -17.32 -10.86 10.24
C ASP A 161 -17.08 -9.48 9.60
N ILE A 162 -15.90 -9.29 9.01
CA ILE A 162 -15.50 -8.04 8.37
C ILE A 162 -15.69 -8.17 6.86
N GLY A 163 -16.65 -7.42 6.33
CA GLY A 163 -16.87 -7.31 4.89
C GLY A 163 -15.81 -6.48 4.17
N SER A 164 -15.72 -6.64 2.84
CA SER A 164 -14.79 -5.85 2.02
C SER A 164 -15.23 -4.39 1.89
N VAL A 165 -16.53 -4.09 1.94
CA VAL A 165 -17.04 -2.75 1.62
C VAL A 165 -17.09 -1.85 2.87
N TRP A 166 -16.02 -1.08 3.09
CA TRP A 166 -15.85 -0.25 4.29
C TRP A 166 -16.54 1.12 4.20
N TYR A 167 -16.86 1.57 2.99
CA TYR A 167 -17.37 2.93 2.72
C TYR A 167 -18.89 2.98 2.48
N GLY A 168 -19.57 1.83 2.58
CA GLY A 168 -21.00 1.73 2.37
C GLY A 168 -21.83 2.40 3.47
N THR A 169 -23.14 2.52 3.25
CA THR A 169 -24.09 2.99 4.27
C THR A 169 -24.79 1.79 4.91
N ASN A 170 -24.42 1.43 6.14
CA ASN A 170 -25.06 0.55 7.16
C ASN A 170 -26.08 -0.56 6.82
N GLU A 171 -26.29 -0.99 5.57
CA GLU A 171 -27.38 -1.93 5.22
C GLU A 171 -26.98 -3.01 4.22
N VAL A 172 -25.80 -2.98 3.58
CA VAL A 172 -25.38 -4.05 2.65
C VAL A 172 -23.87 -4.23 2.67
N SER A 173 -23.33 -4.78 3.75
CA SER A 173 -22.03 -5.45 3.66
C SER A 173 -22.27 -6.75 2.88
N VAL A 174 -21.74 -6.84 1.66
CA VAL A 174 -21.73 -8.10 0.91
C VAL A 174 -20.82 -9.07 1.65
N ILE A 175 -21.41 -9.93 2.48
CA ILE A 175 -20.72 -11.04 3.14
C ILE A 175 -20.55 -12.13 2.08
N VAL A 176 -19.31 -12.33 1.63
CA VAL A 176 -18.94 -13.60 0.99
C VAL A 176 -18.37 -14.47 2.10
N SER A 177 -19.17 -15.45 2.54
CA SER A 177 -18.73 -16.42 3.54
C SER A 177 -17.46 -17.14 3.05
N LEU A 178 -16.44 -17.22 3.92
CA LEU A 178 -15.23 -18.02 3.72
C LEU A 178 -15.54 -19.54 3.70
#